data_AF-A0A2N1VEM1-F1
#
_entry.id   AF-A0A2N1VEM1-F1
#
_cell.length_a   1.000
_cell.length_b   1.000
_cell.length_c   1.000
_cell.angle_alpha   90.00
_cell.angle_beta   90.00
_cell.angle_gamma   90.00
#
_symmetry.space_group_name_H-M   'P 1'
#
loop_
_entity.id
_entity.type
_entity.pdbx_description
1 polymer ?
#
loop_
_entity_poly.entity_id
_entity_poly.type
_entity_poly.pdbx_seq_one_letter_code
_entity_poly.pdbx_strand_id
1 'polypeptide(L)' 'SYEGSGKFRFGIIEIGKNCTIGAGTGMGPIQIEDNVRTLPGTTLSPYFSKIKSGSIVGWNPPNVKEPKVNSDIVNV' A
#
# COMPACT_ATOMS: atom_id res chain seq x y z
N SER A 1 6.39 -24.15 -7.68
CA SER A 1 7.27 -23.96 -6.51
C SER A 1 7.59 -22.48 -6.42
N TYR A 2 7.48 -21.87 -5.24
CA TYR A 2 7.98 -20.50 -5.02
C TYR A 2 9.43 -20.63 -4.52
N GLU A 3 10.38 -20.09 -5.30
CA GLU A 3 11.83 -20.13 -4.99
C GLU A 3 12.32 -18.83 -4.32
N GLY A 4 11.43 -18.13 -3.59
CA GLY A 4 11.81 -16.94 -2.84
C GLY A 4 12.02 -17.24 -1.36
N SER A 5 13.00 -16.59 -0.75
CA SER A 5 13.24 -16.56 0.71
C SER A 5 12.30 -15.60 1.45
N GLY A 6 11.27 -15.08 0.78
CA GLY A 6 10.28 -14.15 1.32
C GLY A 6 9.18 -14.84 2.14
N LYS A 7 8.53 -14.09 3.03
CA LYS A 7 7.32 -14.56 3.73
C LYS A 7 6.12 -14.46 2.81
N PHE A 8 5.65 -15.59 2.29
CA PHE A 8 4.40 -15.64 1.54
C PHE A 8 3.21 -15.65 2.52
N ARG A 9 2.32 -14.65 2.42
CA ARG A 9 1.09 -14.59 3.25
C ARG A 9 -0.12 -14.89 2.38
N PHE A 10 -0.85 -15.93 2.77
CA PHE A 10 -2.17 -16.28 2.25
C PHE A 10 -3.22 -16.00 3.32
N GLY A 11 -4.43 -15.62 2.92
CA GLY A 11 -5.52 -15.34 3.86
C GLY A 11 -6.71 -14.65 3.20
N ILE A 12 -7.74 -14.43 4.01
CA ILE A 12 -8.99 -13.78 3.60
C ILE A 12 -8.86 -12.27 3.82
N ILE A 13 -9.55 -11.50 2.98
CA ILE A 13 -9.77 -10.07 3.22
C ILE A 13 -11.11 -9.94 3.95
N GLU A 14 -11.06 -9.43 5.17
CA GLU A 14 -12.26 -9.14 5.96
C GLU A 14 -12.55 -7.65 5.92
N ILE A 15 -13.78 -7.27 5.55
CA ILE A 15 -14.20 -5.88 5.46
C ILE A 15 -15.42 -5.65 6.35
N GLY A 16 -15.29 -4.71 7.27
CA GLY A 16 -16.36 -4.25 8.15
C GLY A 16 -17.44 -3.45 7.41
N LYS A 17 -18.41 -2.98 8.17
CA LYS A 17 -19.57 -2.24 7.67
C LYS A 17 -19.22 -0.81 7.28
N ASN A 18 -19.99 -0.22 6.37
CA ASN A 18 -19.90 1.19 5.97
C ASN A 18 -18.51 1.65 5.50
N CYS A 19 -17.71 0.74 4.95
CA CYS A 19 -16.41 1.09 4.39
C CYS A 19 -16.58 1.74 3.01
N THR A 20 -15.69 2.68 2.68
CA THR A 20 -15.52 3.23 1.33
C THR A 20 -14.20 2.77 0.76
N ILE A 21 -14.24 1.95 -0.30
CA ILE A 21 -13.02 1.50 -0.98
C ILE A 21 -12.78 2.35 -2.21
N GLY A 22 -11.70 3.13 -2.20
CA GLY A 22 -11.29 3.96 -3.33
C GLY A 22 -10.96 3.13 -4.56
N ALA A 23 -11.28 3.64 -5.75
CA ALA A 23 -10.96 2.98 -7.01
C ALA A 23 -9.46 2.70 -7.14
N GLY A 24 -9.09 1.52 -7.64
CA GLY A 24 -7.70 1.10 -7.75
C GLY A 24 -7.02 0.79 -6.42
N THR A 25 -7.77 0.60 -5.33
CA THR A 25 -7.20 0.11 -4.07
C THR A 25 -6.68 -1.32 -4.25
N GLY A 26 -5.39 -1.54 -4.03
CA GLY A 26 -4.78 -2.87 -3.98
C GLY A 26 -4.72 -3.38 -2.55
N MET A 27 -5.11 -4.63 -2.30
CA MET A 27 -5.13 -5.21 -0.95
C MET A 27 -4.63 -6.66 -0.97
N GLY A 28 -3.72 -7.00 -0.06
CA GLY A 28 -3.46 -8.39 0.32
C GLY A 28 -4.38 -8.84 1.47
N PRO A 29 -4.19 -10.06 2.01
CA PRO A 29 -4.92 -10.52 3.19
C PRO A 29 -4.81 -9.51 4.35
N ILE A 30 -5.96 -8.98 4.79
CA ILE A 30 -6.04 -7.89 5.77
C ILE A 30 -7.42 -7.87 6.44
N GLN A 31 -7.47 -7.41 7.69
CA GLN A 31 -8.72 -7.13 8.40
C GLN A 31 -9.01 -5.63 8.44
N ILE A 32 -10.16 -5.22 7.92
CA ILE A 32 -10.62 -3.83 7.89
C ILE A 32 -11.84 -3.72 8.80
N GLU A 33 -11.76 -2.91 9.86
CA GLU A 33 -12.90 -2.64 10.75
C GLU A 33 -13.90 -1.63 10.11
N ASP A 34 -14.97 -1.27 10.82
CA ASP A 34 -16.09 -0.50 10.29
C ASP A 34 -15.73 0.97 9.96
N ASN A 35 -16.45 1.59 9.01
CA ASN A 35 -16.33 3.01 8.65
C ASN A 35 -14.93 3.42 8.16
N VAL A 36 -14.15 2.50 7.60
CA VAL A 36 -12.83 2.80 7.00
C VAL A 36 -12.99 3.35 5.60
N ARG A 37 -12.15 4.33 5.23
CA ARG A 37 -12.05 4.86 3.87
C ARG A 37 -10.64 4.68 3.31
N THR A 38 -10.52 4.00 2.16
CA THR A 38 -9.28 4.04 1.36
C THR A 38 -9.40 5.12 0.29
N LEU A 39 -8.34 5.89 0.09
CA LEU A 39 -8.25 6.85 -1.01
C LEU A 39 -7.97 6.13 -2.34
N PRO A 40 -8.30 6.72 -3.51
CA PRO A 40 -7.99 6.13 -4.81
C PRO A 40 -6.50 5.77 -4.95
N GLY A 41 -6.22 4.62 -5.55
CA GLY A 41 -4.84 4.12 -5.75
C GLY A 41 -4.12 3.67 -4.48
N THR A 42 -4.82 3.56 -3.35
CA THR A 42 -4.19 3.12 -2.09
C THR A 42 -3.75 1.66 -2.17
N THR A 43 -2.49 1.37 -1.85
CA THR A 43 -2.01 0.00 -1.69
C THR A 43 -1.96 -0.34 -0.19
N LEU A 44 -2.88 -1.20 0.26
CA LEU A 44 -2.90 -1.72 1.61
C LEU A 44 -1.93 -2.90 1.71
N SER A 45 -0.85 -2.68 2.45
CA SER A 45 0.16 -3.70 2.68
C SER A 45 -0.38 -4.79 3.62
N PRO A 46 -0.20 -6.09 3.28
CA PRO A 46 -0.58 -7.21 4.14
C PRO A 46 0.26 -7.28 5.44
N TYR A 47 1.27 -6.42 5.60
CA TYR A 47 2.01 -6.27 6.86
C TYR A 47 1.25 -5.46 7.90
N PHE A 48 0.27 -4.64 7.50
CA PHE A 48 -0.67 -4.02 8.42
C PHE A 48 -1.79 -5.01 8.68
N SER A 49 -1.66 -5.87 9.68
CA SER A 49 -2.62 -6.95 9.95
C SER A 49 -4.06 -6.44 10.16
N LYS A 50 -4.26 -5.17 10.54
CA LYS A 50 -5.57 -4.60 10.86
C LYS A 50 -5.65 -3.09 10.60
N ILE A 51 -6.73 -2.63 9.96
CA ILE A 51 -7.09 -1.20 9.85
C ILE A 51 -8.24 -0.91 10.82
N LYS A 52 -8.05 0.13 11.65
CA LYS A 52 -8.98 0.47 12.73
C LYS A 52 -10.20 1.25 12.24
N SER A 53 -11.32 1.08 12.94
CA SER A 53 -12.58 1.73 12.58
C SER A 53 -12.42 3.25 12.43
N GLY A 54 -13.06 3.83 11.42
CA GLY A 54 -13.00 5.29 11.15
C GLY A 54 -11.70 5.80 10.51
N SER A 55 -10.73 4.92 10.22
CA SER A 55 -9.47 5.33 9.59
C SER A 55 -9.67 5.79 8.15
N ILE A 56 -8.91 6.80 7.74
CA ILE A 56 -8.74 7.19 6.34
C ILE A 56 -7.31 6.83 5.93
N VAL A 57 -7.18 5.98 4.91
CA VAL A 57 -5.89 5.41 4.48
C VAL A 57 -5.61 5.81 3.04
N GLY A 58 -4.42 6.37 2.81
CA GLY A 58 -3.93 6.77 1.49
C GLY A 58 -2.59 6.13 1.19
N TRP A 59 -2.27 5.99 -0.10
CA TRP A 59 -0.90 5.72 -0.53
C TRP A 59 -0.20 7.03 -0.87
N ASN A 60 0.92 7.30 -0.21
CA ASN A 60 1.83 8.38 -0.58
C ASN A 60 3.06 7.72 -1.25
N PRO A 61 3.10 7.63 -2.59
CA PRO A 61 4.23 7.01 -3.26
C PRO A 61 5.52 7.74 -2.86
N PRO A 62 6.63 7.01 -2.62
CA PRO A 62 7.91 7.66 -2.41
C PRO A 62 8.22 8.55 -3.60
N ASN A 63 8.80 9.71 -3.35
CA ASN A 63 9.18 10.66 -4.39
C ASN A 63 10.39 10.07 -5.14
N VAL A 64 10.14 9.12 -6.05
CA VAL A 64 11.17 8.51 -6.90
C VAL A 64 11.46 9.46 -8.05
N LYS A 65 11.99 10.64 -7.72
CA LYS A 65 12.69 11.45 -8.72
C LYS A 65 14.03 10.78 -8.93
N GLU A 66 14.36 10.47 -10.17
CA GLU A 66 15.71 9.99 -10.50
C GLU A 66 16.74 10.98 -9.95
N PRO A 67 17.86 10.49 -9.39
CA PRO A 67 18.95 11.38 -9.02
C PRO A 67 19.36 12.17 -10.27
N LYS A 68 19.26 13.49 -10.20
CA LYS A 68 19.78 14.35 -11.26
C LYS A 68 21.29 14.11 -11.33
N VAL A 69 21.75 13.37 -12.33
CA VAL A 69 23.18 13.30 -12.65
C VAL A 69 23.57 14.71 -13.08
N ASN A 70 24.34 15.39 -12.25
CA ASN A 70 24.83 16.72 -12.57
C ASN A 70 25.96 16.56 -13.59
N SER A 71 25.67 16.76 -14.87
CA SER A 71 26.60 16.59 -15.99
C SER A 71 27.68 17.69 -16.09
N ASP A 72 27.78 18.58 -15.10
CA ASP A 72 28.64 19.77 -15.15
C ASP A 72 30.08 19.53 -14.66
N ILE A 73 30.53 18.27 -14.54
CA ILE A 73 31.91 17.95 -14.14
C ILE A 73 32.60 17.12 -15.23
N VAL A 74 32.71 17.68 -16.43
CA VAL A 74 33.77 17.28 -17.37
C VAL A 74 34.33 18.55 -17.99
N ASN A 75 35.47 19.01 -17.46
CA ASN A 75 36.55 19.73 -18.14
C ASN A 75 37.52 20.28 -17.08
N VAL A 76 38.55 19.50 -16.77
CA VAL A 76 39.85 19.98 -16.28
C VAL A 76 40.91 19.33 -17.15
#